data_AF-A0A063BCV3-F1
#
_entry.id   AF-A0A063BCV3-F1
#
_cell.length_a   1.000
_cell.length_b   1.000
_cell.length_c   1.000
_cell.angle_alpha   90.00
_cell.angle_beta   90.00
_cell.angle_gamma   90.00
#
_symmetry.space_group_name_H-M   'P 1'
#
loop_
_entity.id
_entity.type
_entity.pdbx_description
1 polymer ?
#
loop_
_entity_poly.entity_id
_entity_poly.type
_entity_poly.pdbx_seq_one_letter_code
_entity_poly.pdbx_strand_id
1 'polypeptide(L)'
;MSKKHRHPAIRVASARNGFRRGGHEFGVKPKTIPLGELHPDAYAAITGDQSLVVCHTAIELDEAQAAALPHADASHVIEALSNASSLTLSVSDDDAKRVLALDEREVDLRAREEALSVSAEDIAREKAALAERIAEFEREEAVLAEKIASFDHEKAAFEAHVAQSKTGTKK
;
A
#
# COMPACT_ATOMS: atom_id res chain seq x y z
N MET A 1 51.62 -13.23 7.86
CA MET A 1 50.35 -12.74 7.28
C MET A 1 49.24 -13.38 8.07
N SER A 2 48.47 -12.60 8.82
CA SER A 2 47.34 -13.16 9.59
C SER A 2 46.25 -13.59 8.62
N LYS A 3 45.72 -14.81 8.77
CA LYS A 3 44.63 -15.29 7.92
C LYS A 3 43.38 -14.51 8.28
N LYS A 4 42.75 -13.88 7.28
CA LYS A 4 41.46 -13.21 7.46
C LYS A 4 40.35 -14.24 7.34
N HIS A 5 39.44 -14.23 8.29
CA HIS A 5 38.27 -15.10 8.33
C HIS A 5 37.00 -14.27 8.16
N ARG A 6 35.95 -14.89 7.61
CA ARG A 6 34.64 -14.26 7.51
C ARG A 6 33.95 -14.34 8.88
N HIS A 7 33.65 -13.20 9.47
CA HIS A 7 32.93 -13.06 10.72
C HIS A 7 31.53 -12.48 10.48
N PRO A 8 30.51 -12.95 11.21
CA PRO A 8 29.15 -12.45 11.06
C PRO A 8 29.06 -11.00 11.52
N ALA A 9 28.25 -10.22 10.81
CA ALA A 9 27.98 -8.82 11.08
C ALA A 9 26.53 -8.48 10.70
N ILE A 10 26.01 -7.38 11.22
CA ILE A 10 24.77 -6.80 10.73
C ILE A 10 25.03 -5.46 10.08
N ARG A 11 24.30 -5.18 9.00
CA ARG A 11 24.24 -3.88 8.36
C ARG A 11 22.89 -3.26 8.69
N VAL A 12 22.92 -2.11 9.33
CA VAL A 12 21.73 -1.48 9.91
C VAL A 12 21.57 -0.06 9.38
N ALA A 13 20.38 0.29 8.93
CA ALA A 13 20.02 1.64 8.51
C ALA A 13 18.69 2.07 9.13
N SER A 14 18.51 3.38 9.31
CA SER A 14 17.25 3.99 9.74
C SER A 14 16.71 4.91 8.66
N ALA A 15 15.40 5.14 8.67
CA ALA A 15 14.76 6.06 7.72
C ALA A 15 15.18 7.54 7.92
N ARG A 16 15.65 7.91 9.11
CA ARG A 16 16.07 9.27 9.48
C ARG A 16 17.38 9.23 10.26
N ASN A 17 18.19 10.29 10.13
CA ASN A 17 19.42 10.45 10.90
C ASN A 17 19.15 10.66 12.40
N GLY A 18 20.06 10.19 13.24
CA GLY A 18 20.00 10.40 14.69
C GLY A 18 19.14 9.38 15.46
N PHE A 19 18.72 8.28 14.81
CA PHE A 19 17.93 7.25 15.48
C PHE A 19 18.81 6.41 16.41
N ARG A 20 18.43 6.23 17.67
CA ARG A 20 19.27 5.53 18.67
C ARG A 20 18.62 4.25 19.18
N ARG A 21 19.35 3.14 19.16
CA ARG A 21 18.90 1.85 19.71
C ARG A 21 20.08 1.00 20.15
N GLY A 22 19.94 0.28 21.26
CA GLY A 22 20.99 -0.62 21.76
C GLY A 22 22.33 0.06 22.04
N GLY A 23 22.34 1.36 22.37
CA GLY A 23 23.58 2.14 22.56
C GLY A 23 24.23 2.67 21.27
N HIS A 24 23.65 2.38 20.10
CA HIS A 24 24.16 2.83 18.80
C HIS A 24 23.26 3.89 18.18
N GLU A 25 23.87 4.81 17.43
CA GLU A 25 23.18 5.78 16.59
C GLU A 25 23.24 5.34 15.12
N PHE A 26 22.08 5.37 14.47
CA PHE A 26 21.84 4.98 13.09
C PHE A 26 21.34 6.18 12.28
N GLY A 27 21.65 6.14 10.99
CA GLY A 27 21.15 7.10 10.03
C GLY A 27 20.78 6.43 8.71
N VAL A 28 20.52 7.27 7.72
CA VAL A 28 20.18 6.83 6.36
C VAL A 28 21.33 6.05 5.74
N LYS A 29 22.58 6.41 6.07
CA LYS A 29 23.77 5.66 5.66
C LYS A 29 23.88 4.39 6.51
N PRO A 30 23.82 3.19 5.90
CA PRO A 30 23.88 1.96 6.66
C PRO A 30 25.22 1.79 7.36
N LYS A 31 25.18 1.43 8.65
CA LYS A 31 26.35 1.12 9.46
C LYS A 31 26.51 -0.40 9.57
N THR A 32 27.71 -0.90 9.33
CA THR A 32 28.04 -2.31 9.53
C THR A 32 28.64 -2.49 10.92
N ILE A 33 28.12 -3.43 11.69
CA ILE A 33 28.57 -3.73 13.06
C ILE A 33 28.88 -5.23 13.14
N PRO A 34 30.12 -5.62 13.53
CA PRO A 34 30.46 -7.01 13.85
C PRO A 34 29.53 -7.56 14.92
N LEU A 35 29.04 -8.78 14.75
CA LEU A 35 28.04 -9.34 15.66
C LEU A 35 28.58 -9.54 17.08
N GLY A 36 29.87 -9.86 17.20
CA GLY A 36 30.58 -9.96 18.48
C GLY A 36 30.89 -8.63 19.16
N GLU A 37 30.63 -7.49 18.51
CA GLU A 37 30.67 -6.17 19.16
C GLU A 37 29.37 -5.90 19.94
N LEU A 38 28.27 -6.57 19.58
CA LEU A 38 26.95 -6.33 20.15
C LEU A 38 26.68 -7.22 21.35
N HIS A 39 26.28 -6.60 22.47
CA HIS A 39 25.67 -7.30 23.58
C HIS A 39 24.37 -7.99 23.13
N PRO A 40 23.99 -9.17 23.67
CA PRO A 40 22.75 -9.85 23.32
C PRO A 40 21.51 -8.95 23.38
N ASP A 41 21.38 -8.14 24.44
CA ASP A 41 20.26 -7.20 24.59
C ASP A 41 20.27 -6.09 23.53
N ALA A 42 21.45 -5.61 23.13
CA ALA A 42 21.58 -4.61 22.08
C ALA A 42 21.21 -5.21 20.71
N TYR A 43 21.65 -6.44 20.43
CA TYR A 43 21.29 -7.16 19.23
C TYR A 43 19.77 -7.38 19.13
N ALA A 44 19.12 -7.82 20.22
CA ALA A 44 17.68 -8.00 20.27
C ALA A 44 16.93 -6.66 20.10
N ALA A 45 17.41 -5.59 20.72
CA ALA A 45 16.80 -4.27 20.61
C ALA A 45 16.91 -3.67 19.21
N ILE A 46 17.98 -3.99 18.46
CA ILE A 46 18.20 -3.51 17.08
C ILE A 46 17.39 -4.35 16.09
N THR A 47 17.42 -5.68 16.21
CA THR A 47 16.73 -6.59 15.28
C THR A 47 15.22 -6.61 15.45
N GLY A 48 14.72 -6.36 16.67
CA GLY A 48 13.29 -6.26 16.95
C GLY A 48 12.65 -4.90 16.66
N ASP A 49 13.42 -3.87 16.31
CA ASP A 49 12.89 -2.52 16.07
C ASP A 49 12.44 -2.35 14.61
N GLN A 50 11.13 -2.16 14.41
CA GLN A 50 10.52 -1.97 13.08
C GLN A 50 10.96 -0.66 12.39
N SER A 51 11.59 0.26 13.12
CA SER A 51 12.12 1.52 12.58
C SER A 51 13.48 1.35 11.90
N LEU A 52 14.09 0.16 12.04
CA LEU A 52 15.40 -0.17 11.49
C LEU A 52 15.27 -1.23 10.40
N VAL A 53 16.06 -1.07 9.35
CA VAL A 53 16.29 -2.11 8.35
C VAL A 53 17.60 -2.80 8.71
N VAL A 54 17.52 -4.09 9.03
CA VAL A 54 18.67 -4.91 9.42
C VAL A 54 18.91 -5.99 8.39
N CYS A 55 20.13 -6.09 7.89
CA CYS A 55 20.57 -7.16 7.00
C CYS A 55 21.75 -7.91 7.63
N HIS A 56 21.66 -9.23 7.76
CA HIS A 56 22.78 -10.07 8.16
C HIS A 56 23.81 -10.14 7.03
N THR A 57 25.08 -9.94 7.38
CA THR A 57 26.20 -9.85 6.44
C THR A 57 27.45 -10.51 7.06
N ALA A 58 28.55 -10.55 6.31
CA ALA A 58 29.83 -10.99 6.83
C ALA A 58 30.91 -9.96 6.53
N ILE A 59 31.86 -9.81 7.45
CA ILE A 59 33.05 -8.95 7.31
C ILE A 59 34.31 -9.80 7.46
N GLU A 60 35.41 -9.33 6.90
CA GLU A 60 36.72 -9.98 7.08
C GLU A 60 37.42 -9.40 8.31
N LEU A 61 37.63 -10.23 9.33
CA LEU A 61 38.48 -9.90 10.47
C LEU A 61 39.64 -10.90 10.53
N ASP A 62 40.78 -10.45 11.03
CA ASP A 62 41.85 -11.37 11.42
C ASP A 62 41.54 -12.02 12.78
N GLU A 63 42.27 -13.10 13.09
CA GLU A 63 42.07 -13.89 14.31
C GLU A 63 42.24 -13.07 15.60
N ALA A 64 43.16 -12.10 15.60
CA ALA A 64 43.39 -11.23 16.75
C ALA A 64 42.25 -10.22 16.95
N GLN A 65 41.71 -9.66 15.87
CA GLN A 65 40.57 -8.76 15.86
C GLN A 65 39.28 -9.47 16.25
N ALA A 66 39.09 -10.70 15.79
CA ALA A 66 37.94 -11.53 16.16
C ALA A 66 37.95 -11.89 17.65
N ALA A 67 39.11 -12.28 18.19
CA ALA A 67 39.28 -12.58 19.61
C ALA A 67 39.17 -11.34 20.51
N ALA A 68 39.41 -10.13 19.96
CA ALA A 68 39.23 -8.88 20.68
C ALA A 68 37.77 -8.42 20.79
N LEU A 69 36.82 -9.11 20.14
CA LEU A 69 35.41 -8.74 20.21
C LEU A 69 34.82 -9.10 21.58
N PRO A 70 34.16 -8.15 22.29
CA PRO A 70 33.70 -8.34 23.67
C PRO A 70 32.71 -9.48 23.89
N HIS A 71 31.93 -9.81 22.86
CA HIS A 71 30.84 -10.78 22.91
C HIS A 71 30.98 -11.85 21.84
N ALA A 72 32.22 -12.24 21.49
CA ALA A 72 32.50 -13.26 20.48
C ALA A 72 31.80 -14.61 20.76
N ASP A 73 31.62 -14.96 22.03
CA ASP A 73 31.00 -16.22 22.48
C ASP A 73 29.49 -16.10 22.77
N ALA A 74 28.86 -14.98 22.42
CA ALA A 74 27.43 -14.81 22.66
C ALA A 74 26.58 -15.73 21.77
N SER A 75 25.40 -16.12 22.26
CA SER A 75 24.52 -17.08 21.58
C SER A 75 24.17 -16.68 20.15
N HIS A 76 23.88 -15.40 19.92
CA HIS A 76 23.56 -14.86 18.59
C HIS A 76 24.76 -14.90 17.64
N VAL A 77 25.99 -14.86 18.15
CA VAL A 77 27.22 -14.98 17.36
C VAL A 77 27.52 -16.43 17.03
N ILE A 78 27.36 -17.35 17.99
CA ILE A 78 27.52 -18.79 17.77
C ILE A 78 26.49 -19.28 16.75
N GLU A 79 25.23 -18.86 16.88
CA GLU A 79 24.16 -19.18 15.94
C GLU A 79 24.49 -18.64 14.55
N ALA A 80 24.88 -17.36 14.44
CA ALA A 80 25.27 -16.76 13.17
C ALA A 80 26.51 -17.41 12.54
N LEU A 81 27.48 -17.88 13.32
CA LEU A 81 28.66 -18.61 12.85
C LEU A 81 28.31 -20.02 12.35
N SER A 82 27.40 -20.70 13.04
CA SER A 82 26.91 -22.01 12.60
C SER A 82 26.18 -21.91 11.25
N ASN A 83 25.42 -20.82 11.06
CA ASN A 83 24.77 -20.46 9.81
C ASN A 83 25.73 -19.81 8.79
N ALA A 84 26.90 -19.31 9.19
CA ALA A 84 27.86 -18.69 8.26
C ALA A 84 28.40 -19.71 7.23
N SER A 85 28.38 -20.99 7.57
CA SER A 85 28.73 -22.10 6.65
C SER A 85 27.64 -22.35 5.60
N SER A 86 26.38 -21.96 5.85
CA SER A 86 25.29 -21.99 4.86
C SER A 86 25.12 -20.66 4.10
N LEU A 87 25.77 -19.58 4.57
CA LEU A 87 25.87 -18.28 3.90
C LEU A 87 26.79 -18.27 2.67
N THR A 88 27.47 -19.38 2.33
CA THR A 88 27.88 -19.65 0.95
C THR A 88 26.66 -20.03 0.13
N LEU A 89 25.71 -19.09 0.02
CA LEU A 89 24.51 -19.23 -0.79
C LEU A 89 24.91 -19.49 -2.24
N SER A 90 24.38 -20.56 -2.80
CA SER A 90 24.04 -20.67 -4.21
C SER A 90 23.02 -19.57 -4.56
N VAL A 91 23.46 -18.31 -4.56
CA VAL A 91 22.65 -17.10 -4.80
C VAL A 91 21.88 -17.22 -6.13
N SER A 92 22.45 -17.92 -7.11
CA SER A 92 21.85 -18.13 -8.45
C SER A 92 20.46 -18.78 -8.43
N ASP A 93 20.27 -19.83 -7.64
CA ASP A 93 19.05 -20.65 -7.75
C ASP A 93 17.88 -20.06 -6.96
N ASP A 94 18.15 -19.38 -5.85
CA ASP A 94 17.12 -18.72 -5.04
C ASP A 94 16.70 -17.39 -5.67
N ASP A 95 17.62 -16.66 -6.30
CA ASP A 95 17.30 -15.45 -7.05
C ASP A 95 16.48 -15.77 -8.32
N ALA A 96 16.81 -16.85 -9.05
CA ALA A 96 16.01 -17.27 -10.20
C ALA A 96 14.56 -17.60 -9.81
N LYS A 97 14.35 -18.28 -8.68
CA LYS A 97 13.01 -18.57 -8.15
C LYS A 97 12.26 -17.31 -7.72
N ARG A 98 12.96 -16.35 -7.11
CA ARG A 98 12.36 -15.06 -6.72
C ARG A 98 11.96 -14.23 -7.92
N VAL A 99 12.78 -14.20 -8.97
CA VAL A 99 12.47 -13.52 -10.23
C VAL A 99 11.22 -14.13 -10.87
N LEU A 100 11.16 -15.46 -11.00
CA LEU A 100 9.96 -16.12 -11.55
C LEU A 100 8.70 -15.83 -10.74
N ALA A 101 8.78 -15.86 -9.40
CA ALA A 101 7.64 -15.54 -8.55
C ALA A 101 7.22 -14.06 -8.62
N LEU A 102 8.16 -13.14 -8.91
CA LEU A 102 7.85 -11.73 -9.13
C LEU A 102 7.21 -11.51 -10.50
N ASP A 103 7.73 -12.15 -11.55
CA ASP A 103 7.16 -12.08 -12.90
C ASP A 103 5.72 -12.62 -12.93
N GLU A 104 5.44 -13.74 -12.25
CA GLU A 104 4.08 -14.27 -12.11
C GLU A 104 3.14 -13.29 -11.41
N ARG A 105 3.62 -12.62 -10.35
CA ARG A 105 2.85 -11.59 -9.65
C ARG A 105 2.63 -10.35 -10.51
N GLU A 106 3.61 -9.96 -11.32
CA GLU A 106 3.48 -8.83 -12.23
C GLU A 106 2.45 -9.12 -13.34
N VAL A 107 2.43 -10.34 -13.86
CA VAL A 107 1.41 -10.77 -14.82
C VAL A 107 0.01 -10.77 -14.21
N ASP A 108 -0.16 -11.32 -12.99
CA ASP A 108 -1.45 -11.29 -12.28
C ASP A 108 -1.90 -9.86 -11.97
N LEU A 109 -0.98 -8.98 -11.56
CA LEU A 109 -1.29 -7.56 -11.32
C LEU A 109 -1.72 -6.85 -12.60
N ARG A 110 -1.00 -7.01 -13.71
CA ARG A 110 -1.38 -6.41 -15.00
C ARG A 110 -2.75 -6.89 -15.47
N ALA A 111 -3.04 -8.18 -15.32
CA ALA A 111 -4.36 -8.74 -15.67
C ALA A 111 -5.48 -8.13 -14.83
N ARG A 112 -5.25 -7.91 -13.53
CA ARG A 112 -6.22 -7.24 -12.65
C ARG A 112 -6.41 -5.77 -12.99
N GLU A 113 -5.32 -5.06 -13.30
CA GLU A 113 -5.38 -3.65 -13.73
C GLU A 113 -6.19 -3.50 -15.02
N GLU A 114 -5.98 -4.38 -15.99
CA GLU A 114 -6.74 -4.38 -17.25
C GLU A 114 -8.22 -4.69 -17.01
N ALA A 115 -8.54 -5.69 -16.18
CA ALA A 115 -9.92 -6.00 -15.81
C ALA A 115 -10.61 -4.84 -15.08
N LEU A 116 -9.90 -4.16 -14.18
CA LEU A 116 -10.41 -2.98 -13.48
C LEU A 116 -10.63 -1.80 -14.43
N SER A 117 -9.75 -1.61 -15.41
CA SER A 117 -9.91 -0.57 -16.43
C SER A 117 -11.17 -0.79 -17.25
N VAL A 118 -11.41 -2.01 -17.74
CA VAL A 118 -12.63 -2.36 -18.48
C VAL A 118 -13.87 -2.12 -17.63
N SER A 119 -13.86 -2.57 -16.36
CA SER A 119 -14.97 -2.35 -15.45
C SER A 119 -15.23 -0.86 -15.18
N ALA A 120 -14.19 -0.03 -15.10
CA ALA A 120 -14.33 1.41 -14.93
C ALA A 120 -14.99 2.08 -16.15
N GLU A 121 -14.63 1.64 -17.36
CA GLU A 121 -15.25 2.12 -18.61
C GLU A 121 -16.72 1.71 -18.73
N ASP A 122 -17.07 0.49 -18.32
CA ASP A 122 -18.46 0.02 -18.27
C ASP A 122 -19.29 0.86 -17.29
N ILE A 123 -18.78 1.08 -16.07
CA ILE A 123 -19.44 1.92 -15.07
C ILE A 123 -19.61 3.36 -15.58
N ALA A 124 -18.62 3.91 -16.28
CA ALA A 124 -18.70 5.25 -16.85
C ALA A 124 -19.81 5.33 -17.93
N ARG A 125 -19.92 4.32 -18.79
CA ARG A 125 -20.99 4.23 -19.81
C ARG A 125 -22.37 4.11 -19.17
N GLU A 126 -22.53 3.24 -18.17
CA GLU A 126 -23.80 3.11 -17.46
C GLU A 126 -24.21 4.40 -16.76
N LYS A 127 -23.27 5.10 -16.13
CA LYS A 127 -23.53 6.41 -15.52
C LYS A 127 -23.97 7.45 -16.55
N ALA A 128 -23.37 7.47 -17.74
CA ALA A 128 -23.77 8.38 -18.81
C ALA A 128 -25.20 8.07 -19.29
N ALA A 129 -25.52 6.78 -19.52
CA ALA A 129 -26.86 6.37 -19.91
C ALA A 129 -27.93 6.71 -18.86
N LEU A 130 -27.61 6.51 -17.57
CA LEU A 130 -28.51 6.90 -16.48
C LEU A 130 -28.71 8.43 -16.42
N ALA A 131 -27.66 9.22 -16.63
CA ALA A 131 -27.77 10.67 -16.67
C ALA A 131 -28.66 11.16 -17.82
N GLU A 132 -28.56 10.54 -19.00
CA GLU A 132 -29.46 10.82 -20.13
C GLU A 132 -30.92 10.48 -19.79
N ARG A 133 -31.14 9.34 -19.12
CA ARG A 133 -32.48 8.91 -18.70
C ARG A 133 -33.09 9.85 -17.66
N ILE A 134 -32.29 10.35 -16.72
CA ILE A 134 -32.73 11.36 -15.75
C ILE A 134 -33.14 12.65 -16.48
N ALA A 135 -32.31 13.12 -17.43
CA ALA A 135 -32.64 14.32 -18.21
C ALA A 135 -33.89 14.14 -19.09
N GLU A 136 -34.17 12.93 -19.57
CA GLU A 136 -35.42 12.60 -20.25
C GLU A 136 -36.63 12.72 -19.31
N PHE A 137 -36.56 12.11 -18.11
CA PHE A 137 -37.62 12.21 -17.12
C PHE A 137 -37.87 13.64 -16.64
N GLU A 138 -36.82 14.44 -16.44
CA GLU A 138 -36.97 15.86 -16.07
C GLU A 138 -37.71 16.67 -17.15
N ARG A 139 -37.46 16.38 -18.44
CA ARG A 139 -38.21 17.01 -19.55
C ARG A 139 -39.66 16.56 -19.59
N GLU A 140 -39.91 15.27 -19.41
CA GLU A 140 -41.28 14.74 -19.35
C GLU A 140 -42.06 15.33 -18.17
N GLU A 141 -41.42 15.45 -17.01
CA GLU A 141 -42.00 16.07 -15.82
C GLU A 141 -42.37 17.54 -16.08
N ALA A 142 -41.48 18.30 -16.72
CA ALA A 142 -41.77 19.69 -17.09
C ALA A 142 -42.97 19.82 -18.04
N VAL A 143 -43.06 18.95 -19.06
CA VAL A 143 -44.17 18.92 -20.01
C VAL A 143 -45.49 18.55 -19.31
N LEU A 144 -45.45 17.59 -18.39
CA LEU A 144 -46.62 17.20 -17.61
C LEU A 144 -47.08 18.31 -16.67
N ALA A 145 -46.14 19.00 -16.02
CA ALA A 145 -46.45 20.14 -15.16
C ALA A 145 -47.14 21.27 -15.95
N GLU A 146 -46.68 21.57 -17.16
CA GLU A 146 -47.32 22.55 -18.04
C GLU A 146 -48.75 22.14 -18.43
N LYS A 147 -48.95 20.85 -18.79
CA LYS A 147 -50.28 20.32 -19.09
C LYS A 147 -51.23 20.40 -17.90
N ILE A 148 -50.76 20.10 -16.70
CA ILE A 148 -51.54 20.22 -15.47
C ILE A 148 -51.97 21.68 -15.26
N ALA A 149 -51.05 22.63 -15.40
CA ALA A 149 -51.36 24.05 -15.28
C ALA A 149 -52.39 24.51 -16.33
N SER A 150 -52.29 24.03 -17.57
CA SER A 150 -53.28 24.31 -18.62
C SER A 150 -54.66 23.76 -18.26
N PHE A 151 -54.75 22.51 -17.79
CA PHE A 151 -56.02 21.91 -17.37
C PHE A 151 -56.64 22.62 -16.18
N ASP A 152 -55.84 23.04 -15.20
CA ASP A 152 -56.32 23.81 -14.06
C ASP A 152 -56.91 25.16 -14.50
N HIS A 153 -56.26 25.83 -15.46
CA HIS A 153 -56.76 27.08 -16.03
C HIS A 153 -58.08 26.87 -16.80
N GLU A 154 -58.16 25.86 -17.67
CA GLU A 154 -59.39 25.52 -18.41
C GLU A 154 -60.53 25.15 -17.47
N LYS A 155 -60.25 24.37 -16.42
CA LYS A 155 -61.22 24.02 -15.40
C LYS A 155 -61.74 25.26 -14.66
N ALA A 156 -60.86 26.16 -14.23
CA ALA A 156 -61.27 27.40 -13.57
C ALA A 156 -62.14 28.28 -14.48
N ALA A 157 -61.80 28.39 -15.77
CA ALA A 157 -62.59 29.12 -16.75
C ALA A 157 -63.97 28.49 -16.96
N PHE A 158 -64.04 27.16 -17.05
CA PHE A 158 -65.30 26.43 -17.16
C PHE A 158 -66.18 26.62 -15.92
N GLU A 159 -65.62 26.49 -14.72
CA GLU A 159 -66.33 26.71 -13.46
C GLU A 159 -66.89 28.14 -13.37
N ALA A 160 -66.11 29.15 -13.80
CA ALA A 160 -66.57 30.54 -13.88
C ALA A 160 -67.74 30.71 -14.85
N HIS A 161 -67.69 30.10 -16.04
CA HIS A 161 -68.78 30.13 -17.02
C HIS A 161 -70.05 29.44 -16.49
N VAL A 162 -69.90 28.30 -15.79
CA VAL A 162 -71.02 27.61 -15.14
C VAL A 162 -71.64 28.48 -14.04
N ALA A 163 -70.85 29.19 -13.25
CA ALA A 163 -71.35 30.12 -12.23
C ALA A 163 -72.13 31.31 -12.85
N GLN A 164 -71.64 31.87 -13.96
CA GLN A 164 -72.29 32.96 -14.69
C GLN A 164 -73.62 32.51 -15.31
N SER A 165 -73.67 31.33 -15.93
CA SER A 165 -74.92 30.80 -16.52
C SER A 165 -75.99 30.53 -15.46
N LYS A 166 -75.62 30.11 -14.24
CA LYS A 166 -76.57 29.94 -13.12
C LYS A 166 -77.14 31.27 -12.58
N THR A 167 -76.40 32.37 -12.71
CA THR A 167 -76.84 33.69 -12.23
C THR A 167 -77.62 34.49 -13.27
N GLY A 168 -77.42 34.22 -14.57
CA GLY A 168 -78.14 34.86 -15.67
C GLY A 168 -79.58 34.37 -15.90
N THR A 169 -79.96 33.18 -15.41
CA THR A 169 -81.30 32.58 -15.64
C THR A 169 -82.40 33.08 -14.68
N LYS A 170 -82.21 34.24 -14.04
CA LYS A 170 -83.26 34.91 -13.25
C LYS A 170 -83.72 36.20 -13.96
N LYS A 171 -84.62 36.07 -14.93
CA LYS A 171 -85.55 37.13 -15.36
C LYS A 171 -86.85 36.50 -15.82
#